data_AF-A0A2R6H0I7-F1
#
_entry.id   AF-A0A2R6H0I7-F1
#
_cell.length_a   1.000
_cell.length_b   1.000
_cell.length_c   1.000
_cell.angle_alpha   90.00
_cell.angle_beta   90.00
_cell.angle_gamma   90.00
#
_symmetry.space_group_name_H-M   'P 1'
#
loop_
_entity.id
_entity.type
_entity.pdbx_description
1 polymer ?
#
loop_
_entity_poly.entity_id
_entity_poly.type
_entity_poly.pdbx_seq_one_letter_code
_entity_poly.pdbx_strand_id
1 'polypeptide(L)'
;MAEPESIVEIIVPNLLPEEAIDRVEPDEDVFPEEVGVVGRPRYLFDYDIRIERFLFEDRLVELSTTIDGLTGGGTRNDVYPDLEERSIPDRSLLETRLDQAEAEEKSRSIVRRHLNVQFAASIIVGNIPDIEVTRDDFAYALYWTVPTGYNKMAERTVTVVDSISGTVVETDVPADGVTAKLFMW
;
A
#
# COMPACT_ATOMS: atom_id res chain seq x y z
N MET A 1 -21.76 15.93 -16.92
CA MET A 1 -21.94 15.95 -15.45
C MET A 1 -20.57 15.73 -14.87
N ALA A 2 -20.16 16.50 -13.86
CA ALA A 2 -18.92 16.19 -13.14
C ALA A 2 -19.05 14.80 -12.51
N GLU A 3 -17.99 14.01 -12.56
CA GLU A 3 -17.96 12.71 -11.87
C GLU A 3 -17.98 12.93 -10.36
N PRO A 4 -18.63 12.04 -9.59
CA PRO A 4 -18.58 12.13 -8.14
C PRO A 4 -17.15 11.88 -7.64
N GLU A 5 -16.71 12.72 -6.72
CA GLU A 5 -15.41 12.62 -6.06
C GLU A 5 -15.62 12.48 -4.55
N SER A 6 -14.73 11.71 -3.93
CA SER A 6 -14.66 11.54 -2.49
C SER A 6 -13.38 12.17 -1.97
N ILE A 7 -13.46 12.84 -0.82
CA ILE A 7 -12.30 13.23 -0.02
C ILE A 7 -11.91 12.00 0.79
N VAL A 8 -10.71 11.47 0.55
CA VAL A 8 -10.19 10.27 1.21
C VAL A 8 -8.80 10.52 1.75
N GLU A 9 -8.42 9.78 2.79
CA GLU A 9 -7.02 9.70 3.20
C GLU A 9 -6.23 8.84 2.21
N ILE A 10 -5.07 9.35 1.82
CA ILE A 10 -4.11 8.66 0.98
C ILE A 10 -2.77 8.59 1.69
N ILE A 11 -1.97 7.57 1.36
CA ILE A 11 -0.56 7.57 1.70
C ILE A 11 0.14 8.59 0.81
N VAL A 12 0.91 9.50 1.41
CA VAL A 12 1.59 10.58 0.70
C VAL A 12 2.45 9.99 -0.42
N PRO A 13 2.19 10.35 -1.70
CA PRO A 13 2.96 9.85 -2.82
C PRO A 13 4.36 10.48 -2.85
N ASN A 14 5.37 9.70 -3.19
CA ASN A 14 6.74 10.19 -3.41
C ASN A 14 6.98 10.60 -4.87
N LEU A 15 6.06 10.22 -5.77
CA LEU A 15 6.11 10.51 -7.20
C LEU A 15 4.83 11.21 -7.61
N LEU A 16 4.97 12.38 -8.24
CA LEU A 16 3.84 13.13 -8.80
C LEU A 16 3.35 12.49 -10.12
N PRO A 17 2.09 12.72 -10.52
CA PRO A 17 1.54 12.17 -11.77
C PRO A 17 2.38 12.53 -13.01
N GLU A 18 2.88 13.76 -13.08
CA GLU A 18 3.74 14.24 -14.18
C GLU A 18 5.10 13.52 -14.22
N GLU A 19 5.63 13.10 -13.07
CA GLU A 19 6.90 12.37 -12.97
C GLU A 19 6.72 10.87 -13.27
N ALA A 20 5.48 10.37 -13.29
CA ALA A 20 5.18 8.99 -13.66
C ALA A 20 5.44 8.71 -15.15
N ILE A 21 5.34 9.73 -15.99
CA ILE A 21 5.61 9.64 -17.43
C ILE A 21 7.06 9.26 -17.67
N ASP A 22 7.99 9.79 -16.88
CA ASP A 22 9.42 9.50 -16.98
C ASP A 22 9.77 8.05 -16.60
N ARG A 23 8.80 7.27 -16.10
CA ARG A 23 8.96 5.85 -15.78
C ARG A 23 8.56 4.93 -16.92
N VAL A 24 7.90 5.44 -17.96
CA VAL A 24 7.51 4.67 -19.14
C VAL A 24 8.73 4.46 -20.06
N GLU A 25 8.73 3.37 -20.82
CA GLU A 25 9.79 3.09 -21.80
C GLU A 25 9.84 4.21 -22.87
N PRO A 26 11.05 4.67 -23.26
CA PRO A 26 11.22 5.86 -24.10
C PRO A 26 10.73 5.71 -25.53
N ASP A 27 10.42 4.49 -25.98
CA ASP A 27 9.88 4.17 -27.30
C ASP A 27 8.35 4.04 -27.33
N GLU A 28 7.67 4.21 -26.20
CA GLU A 28 6.21 4.24 -26.13
C GLU A 28 5.63 5.64 -26.33
N ASP A 29 4.52 5.73 -27.09
CA ASP A 29 3.75 6.96 -27.21
C ASP A 29 2.98 7.22 -25.89
N VAL A 30 3.32 8.29 -25.18
CA VAL A 30 2.67 8.68 -23.92
C VAL A 30 1.70 9.84 -24.14
N PHE A 31 0.59 9.85 -23.39
CA PHE A 31 -0.40 10.92 -23.37
C PHE A 31 -0.44 11.61 -21.98
N PRO A 32 0.41 12.62 -21.72
CA PRO A 32 0.55 13.26 -20.40
C PRO A 32 -0.75 13.84 -19.82
N GLU A 33 -1.59 14.40 -20.69
CA GLU A 33 -2.86 15.05 -20.31
C GLU A 33 -3.93 14.05 -19.85
N GLU A 34 -3.63 12.75 -19.93
CA GLU A 34 -4.57 11.66 -19.69
C GLU A 34 -4.10 10.71 -18.58
N VAL A 35 -3.07 11.09 -17.81
CA VAL A 35 -2.63 10.32 -16.65
C VAL A 35 -3.78 10.18 -15.65
N GLY A 36 -4.16 8.94 -15.39
CA GLY A 36 -5.20 8.58 -14.44
C GLY A 36 -4.63 8.15 -13.09
N VAL A 37 -5.54 7.84 -12.17
CA VAL A 37 -5.23 7.36 -10.82
C VAL A 37 -6.11 6.19 -10.45
N VAL A 38 -5.54 5.23 -9.73
CA VAL A 38 -6.27 4.18 -9.00
C VAL A 38 -5.82 4.17 -7.55
N GLY A 39 -6.78 4.25 -6.62
CA GLY A 39 -6.55 4.13 -5.19
C GLY A 39 -6.77 2.70 -4.72
N ARG A 40 -5.75 2.11 -4.10
CA ARG A 40 -5.79 0.76 -3.53
C ARG A 40 -5.90 0.80 -2.01
N PRO A 41 -6.91 0.14 -1.40
CA PRO A 41 -7.17 0.25 0.04
C PRO A 41 -6.06 -0.38 0.88
N ARG A 42 -5.68 0.30 1.95
CA ARG A 42 -4.63 -0.10 2.90
C ARG A 42 -5.12 0.09 4.33
N TYR A 43 -4.80 -0.88 5.19
CA TYR A 43 -4.86 -0.71 6.64
C TYR A 43 -3.45 -0.50 7.17
N LEU A 44 -3.28 0.52 8.00
CA LEU A 44 -2.00 0.89 8.58
C LEU A 44 -2.07 0.70 10.08
N PHE A 45 -1.04 0.07 10.64
CA PHE A 45 -0.95 -0.17 12.08
C PHE A 45 0.43 0.22 12.58
N ASP A 46 0.47 0.88 13.73
CA ASP A 46 1.68 1.12 14.51
C ASP A 46 1.61 0.37 15.83
N TYR A 47 2.76 -0.11 16.29
CA TYR A 47 2.85 -0.94 17.47
C TYR A 47 3.96 -0.49 18.40
N ASP A 48 3.60 -0.39 19.68
CA ASP A 48 4.56 -0.40 20.77
C ASP A 48 4.65 -1.81 21.33
N ILE A 49 5.87 -2.35 21.37
CA ILE A 49 6.12 -3.73 21.76
C ILE A 49 7.09 -3.74 22.94
N ARG A 50 6.64 -4.33 24.04
CA ARG A 50 7.46 -4.51 25.24
C ARG A 50 7.92 -5.96 25.35
N ILE A 51 9.24 -6.14 25.27
CA ILE A 51 9.89 -7.46 25.41
C ILE A 51 10.58 -7.50 26.77
N GLU A 52 9.96 -8.22 27.70
CA GLU A 52 10.51 -8.44 29.04
C GLU A 52 11.78 -9.30 29.00
N ARG A 53 12.80 -8.91 29.76
CA ARG A 53 14.08 -9.64 29.84
C ARG A 53 14.42 -9.97 31.28
N PHE A 54 14.67 -11.25 31.56
CA PHE A 54 14.81 -11.79 32.92
C PHE A 54 15.96 -11.18 33.76
N LEU A 55 16.95 -10.53 33.14
CA LEU A 55 18.11 -9.94 33.84
C LEU A 55 18.52 -8.55 33.29
N PHE A 56 17.69 -7.95 32.44
CA PHE A 56 17.96 -6.67 31.80
C PHE A 56 16.69 -5.84 31.78
N GLU A 57 16.82 -4.53 31.56
CA GLU A 57 15.65 -3.66 31.34
C GLU A 57 14.80 -4.19 30.17
N ASP A 58 13.49 -3.96 30.23
CA ASP A 58 12.58 -4.28 29.14
C ASP A 58 13.09 -3.62 27.85
N ARG A 59 12.96 -4.35 26.74
CA ARG A 59 13.26 -3.79 25.43
C ARG A 59 11.96 -3.28 24.81
N LEU A 60 11.94 -1.99 24.50
CA LEU A 60 10.90 -1.37 23.71
C LEU A 60 11.27 -1.47 22.23
N VAL A 61 10.29 -1.85 21.41
CA VAL A 61 10.42 -1.95 19.95
C VAL A 61 9.17 -1.32 19.35
N GLU A 62 9.37 -0.33 18.48
CA GLU A 62 8.32 0.25 17.66
C GLU A 62 8.31 -0.47 16.31
N LEU A 63 7.13 -0.84 15.80
CA LEU A 63 6.98 -1.43 14.48
C LEU A 63 5.72 -0.90 13.80
N SER A 64 5.85 -0.55 12.52
CA SER A 64 4.70 -0.27 11.67
C SER A 64 4.46 -1.41 10.68
N THR A 65 3.20 -1.60 10.30
CA THR A 65 2.79 -2.54 9.24
C THR A 65 1.73 -1.93 8.34
N THR A 66 1.73 -2.38 7.08
CA THR A 66 0.70 -2.06 6.10
C THR A 66 0.08 -3.36 5.61
N ILE A 67 -1.25 -3.46 5.66
CA ILE A 67 -2.03 -4.57 5.14
C ILE A 67 -2.81 -4.11 3.91
N ASP A 68 -2.76 -4.92 2.86
CA ASP A 68 -3.51 -4.75 1.64
C ASP A 68 -4.99 -5.10 1.84
N GLY A 69 -5.88 -4.13 1.65
CA GLY A 69 -7.33 -4.34 1.81
C GLY A 69 -7.95 -5.23 0.73
N LEU A 70 -7.24 -5.50 -0.39
CA LEU A 70 -7.75 -6.37 -1.46
C LEU A 70 -7.30 -7.82 -1.31
N THR A 71 -6.03 -8.03 -0.98
CA THR A 71 -5.42 -9.37 -0.95
C THR A 71 -5.14 -9.89 0.45
N GLY A 72 -5.14 -9.02 1.47
CA GLY A 72 -4.68 -9.36 2.81
C GLY A 72 -3.18 -9.67 2.88
N GLY A 73 -2.42 -9.41 1.80
CA GLY A 73 -0.96 -9.37 1.87
C GLY A 73 -0.52 -8.23 2.79
N GLY A 74 0.62 -8.38 3.46
CA GLY A 74 1.08 -7.34 4.36
C GLY A 74 2.59 -7.26 4.43
N THR A 75 3.07 -6.07 4.74
CA THR A 75 4.48 -5.77 4.91
C THR A 75 4.73 -5.06 6.23
N ARG A 76 5.94 -5.21 6.74
CA ARG A 76 6.48 -4.39 7.81
C ARG A 76 7.09 -3.15 7.21
N ASN A 77 6.82 -2.00 7.80
CA ASN A 77 7.41 -0.73 7.42
C ASN A 77 8.53 -0.37 8.39
N ASP A 78 9.50 0.40 7.90
CA ASP A 78 10.53 0.97 8.78
C ASP A 78 10.02 2.20 9.54
N VAL A 79 9.04 2.91 8.97
CA VAL A 79 8.38 4.10 9.53
C VAL A 79 6.89 4.06 9.21
N TYR A 80 6.04 4.61 10.07
CA TYR A 80 4.63 4.79 9.79
C TYR A 80 4.43 5.74 8.59
N PRO A 81 3.64 5.39 7.57
CA PRO A 81 3.48 6.25 6.39
C PRO A 81 2.82 7.59 6.72
N ASP A 82 3.30 8.66 6.09
CA ASP A 82 2.62 9.95 6.14
C ASP A 82 1.30 9.90 5.36
N LEU A 83 0.28 10.60 5.87
CA LEU A 83 -1.07 10.63 5.30
C LEU A 83 -1.47 12.05 4.93
N GLU A 84 -2.25 12.18 3.85
CA GLU A 84 -2.91 13.43 3.47
C GLU A 84 -4.32 13.19 2.93
N GLU A 85 -5.18 14.20 3.00
CA GLU A 85 -6.51 14.15 2.37
C GLU A 85 -6.43 14.57 0.90
N ARG A 86 -7.12 13.84 0.02
CA ARG A 86 -7.19 14.17 -1.40
C ARG A 86 -8.57 13.89 -1.99
N SER A 87 -9.01 14.74 -2.93
CA SER A 87 -10.19 14.47 -3.76
C SER A 87 -9.82 13.49 -4.87
N ILE A 88 -10.48 12.33 -4.89
CA ILE A 88 -10.27 11.27 -5.88
C ILE A 88 -11.62 10.85 -6.46
N PRO A 89 -11.73 10.60 -7.78
CA PRO A 89 -12.95 10.07 -8.38
C PRO A 89 -13.34 8.73 -7.75
N ASP A 90 -14.62 8.55 -7.41
CA ASP A 90 -15.08 7.33 -6.71
C ASP A 90 -14.75 6.05 -7.49
N ARG A 91 -14.87 6.11 -8.82
CA ARG A 91 -14.56 4.98 -9.73
C ARG A 91 -13.08 4.57 -9.74
N SER A 92 -12.20 5.44 -9.28
CA SER A 92 -10.77 5.18 -9.15
C SER A 92 -10.43 4.48 -7.84
N LEU A 93 -11.33 4.43 -6.87
CA LEU A 93 -11.10 3.79 -5.58
C LEU A 93 -11.54 2.33 -5.64
N LEU A 94 -10.61 1.41 -5.34
CA LEU A 94 -10.93 0.00 -5.24
C LEU A 94 -11.63 -0.29 -3.91
N GLU A 95 -12.70 -1.08 -3.96
CA GLU A 95 -13.44 -1.50 -2.76
C GLU A 95 -12.62 -2.50 -1.94
N THR A 96 -12.50 -2.25 -0.63
CA THR A 96 -11.86 -3.20 0.29
C THR A 96 -12.62 -4.52 0.33
N ARG A 97 -11.87 -5.62 0.42
CA ARG A 97 -12.39 -6.99 0.59
C ARG A 97 -12.13 -7.54 1.97
N LEU A 98 -11.29 -6.84 2.72
CA LEU A 98 -10.86 -7.17 4.06
C LEU A 98 -11.55 -6.20 5.02
N ASP A 99 -11.99 -6.69 6.18
CA ASP A 99 -12.41 -5.82 7.27
C ASP A 99 -11.23 -5.45 8.19
N GLN A 100 -11.42 -4.44 9.03
CA GLN A 100 -10.38 -3.92 9.91
C GLN A 100 -9.89 -4.97 10.93
N ALA A 101 -10.78 -5.83 11.42
CA ALA A 101 -10.42 -6.84 12.41
C ALA A 101 -9.53 -7.94 11.80
N GLU A 102 -9.86 -8.40 10.60
CA GLU A 102 -9.03 -9.36 9.86
C GLU A 102 -7.68 -8.74 9.46
N ALA A 103 -7.67 -7.44 9.11
CA ALA A 103 -6.45 -6.70 8.86
C ALA A 103 -5.55 -6.64 10.11
N GLU A 104 -6.13 -6.34 11.28
CA GLU A 104 -5.40 -6.28 12.54
C GLU A 104 -4.81 -7.65 12.94
N GLU A 105 -5.55 -8.74 12.70
CA GLU A 105 -5.04 -10.09 12.97
C GLU A 105 -3.83 -10.44 12.08
N LYS A 106 -3.89 -10.06 10.80
CA LYS A 106 -2.78 -10.25 9.84
C LYS A 106 -1.56 -9.40 10.21
N SER A 107 -1.73 -8.13 10.57
CA SER A 107 -0.63 -7.27 11.01
C SER A 107 0.03 -7.78 12.29
N ARG A 108 -0.75 -8.18 13.30
CA ARG A 108 -0.22 -8.84 14.51
C ARG A 108 0.57 -10.11 14.18
N SER A 109 0.17 -10.86 13.17
CA SER A 109 0.90 -12.05 12.72
C SER A 109 2.26 -11.72 12.11
N ILE A 110 2.36 -10.63 11.34
CA ILE A 110 3.62 -10.10 10.81
C ILE A 110 4.56 -9.68 11.95
N VAL A 111 4.02 -8.91 12.91
CA VAL A 111 4.76 -8.46 14.10
C VAL A 111 5.30 -9.66 14.89
N ARG A 112 4.44 -10.62 15.25
CA ARG A 112 4.84 -11.83 15.98
C ARG A 112 5.93 -12.61 15.25
N ARG A 113 5.81 -12.77 13.93
CA ARG A 113 6.84 -13.43 13.12
C ARG A 113 8.17 -12.69 13.19
N HIS A 114 8.14 -11.36 13.08
CA HIS A 114 9.34 -10.54 13.18
C HIS A 114 10.02 -10.67 14.54
N LEU A 115 9.24 -10.55 15.62
CA LEU A 115 9.74 -10.69 16.99
C LEU A 115 10.35 -12.07 17.23
N ASN A 116 9.69 -13.13 16.78
CA ASN A 116 10.19 -14.50 16.91
C ASN A 116 11.52 -14.71 16.16
N VAL A 117 11.74 -14.04 15.03
CA VAL A 117 12.98 -14.17 14.26
C VAL A 117 14.11 -13.34 14.89
N GLN A 118 13.85 -12.08 15.23
CA GLN A 118 14.88 -11.16 15.72
C GLN A 118 15.22 -11.34 17.20
N PHE A 119 14.25 -11.75 18.01
CA PHE A 119 14.38 -11.79 19.46
C PHE A 119 14.18 -13.21 20.03
N ALA A 120 14.32 -14.25 19.21
CA ALA A 120 14.18 -15.65 19.61
C ALA A 120 14.93 -15.98 20.91
N ALA A 121 16.14 -15.44 21.08
CA ALA A 121 16.98 -15.69 22.25
C ALA A 121 16.57 -14.88 23.50
N SER A 122 15.86 -13.77 23.32
CA SER A 122 15.37 -12.91 24.41
C SER A 122 13.94 -13.25 24.83
N ILE A 123 13.14 -13.78 23.91
CA ILE A 123 11.80 -14.31 24.17
C ILE A 123 11.99 -15.67 24.86
N ILE A 124 12.03 -15.64 26.19
CA ILE A 124 12.04 -16.85 27.00
C ILE A 124 10.76 -17.63 26.70
N VAL A 125 10.89 -18.95 26.49
CA VAL A 125 9.75 -19.85 26.24
C VAL A 125 8.70 -19.67 27.34
N GLY A 126 7.61 -18.95 27.02
CA GLY A 126 6.52 -18.63 27.95
C GLY A 126 6.20 -17.13 28.12
N ASN A 127 7.14 -16.22 27.82
CA ASN A 127 6.89 -14.78 27.85
C ASN A 127 6.43 -14.30 26.47
N ILE A 128 5.13 -14.09 26.31
CA ILE A 128 4.55 -13.49 25.10
C ILE A 128 4.80 -11.98 25.19
N PRO A 129 5.48 -11.35 24.21
CA PRO A 129 5.64 -9.91 24.17
C PRO A 129 4.27 -9.22 24.26
N ASP A 130 4.20 -8.14 25.01
CA ASP A 130 3.03 -7.27 25.01
C ASP A 130 3.03 -6.46 23.71
N ILE A 131 1.96 -6.56 22.93
CA ILE A 131 1.84 -5.96 21.60
C ILE A 131 0.59 -5.09 21.60
N GLU A 132 0.79 -3.79 21.74
CA GLU A 132 -0.29 -2.80 21.74
C GLU A 132 -0.31 -2.08 20.40
N VAL A 133 -1.51 -1.91 19.82
CA VAL A 133 -1.69 -1.03 18.64
C VAL A 133 -1.78 0.39 19.19
N THR A 134 -0.84 1.24 18.80
CA THR A 134 -0.80 2.64 19.25
C THR A 134 -1.49 3.58 18.27
N ARG A 135 -1.57 3.16 17.00
CA ARG A 135 -2.24 3.88 15.92
C ARG A 135 -2.77 2.92 14.87
N ASP A 136 -3.98 3.17 14.38
CA ASP A 136 -4.55 2.49 13.24
C ASP A 136 -5.29 3.47 12.30
N ASP A 137 -5.03 3.36 11.00
CA ASP A 137 -5.66 4.21 9.98
C ASP A 137 -6.06 3.37 8.76
N PHE A 138 -7.04 3.87 8.00
CA PHE A 138 -7.41 3.34 6.69
C PHE A 138 -7.13 4.41 5.63
N ALA A 139 -6.32 4.06 4.63
CA ALA A 139 -5.92 5.00 3.58
C ALA A 139 -5.81 4.30 2.22
N TYR A 140 -5.70 5.08 1.16
CA TYR A 140 -5.43 4.56 -0.18
C TYR A 140 -3.97 4.77 -0.59
N ALA A 141 -3.32 3.69 -1.06
CA ALA A 141 -2.09 3.81 -1.82
C ALA A 141 -2.44 4.13 -3.28
N LEU A 142 -1.88 5.20 -3.84
CA LEU A 142 -2.19 5.62 -5.20
C LEU A 142 -1.27 4.94 -6.23
N TYR A 143 -1.85 4.62 -7.38
CA TYR A 143 -1.15 4.14 -8.57
C TYR A 143 -1.49 5.06 -9.74
N TRP A 144 -0.47 5.56 -10.42
CA TRP A 144 -0.64 6.36 -11.63
C TRP A 144 -0.84 5.43 -12.83
N THR A 145 -1.83 5.72 -13.66
CA THR A 145 -2.08 4.99 -14.90
C THR A 145 -1.71 5.89 -16.05
N VAL A 146 -0.53 5.70 -16.61
CA VAL A 146 -0.01 6.50 -17.71
C VAL A 146 -0.49 5.85 -19.02
N PRO A 147 -1.31 6.52 -19.85
CA PRO A 147 -1.74 5.92 -21.10
C PRO A 147 -0.57 5.78 -22.06
N THR A 148 -0.41 4.58 -22.57
CA THR A 148 0.65 4.21 -23.50
C THR A 148 0.04 3.60 -24.74
N GLY A 149 0.34 4.18 -25.90
CA GLY A 149 -0.02 3.70 -27.24
C GLY A 149 -1.30 2.86 -27.39
N TYR A 150 -1.18 1.81 -28.20
CA TYR A 150 -2.22 0.81 -28.44
C TYR A 150 -1.59 -0.58 -28.50
N ASN A 151 -2.27 -1.59 -27.94
CA ASN A 151 -1.84 -2.97 -28.06
C ASN A 151 -2.04 -3.52 -29.49
N LYS A 152 -1.62 -4.77 -29.71
CA LYS A 152 -1.79 -5.49 -31.00
C LYS A 152 -3.24 -5.65 -31.45
N MET A 153 -4.21 -5.41 -30.57
CA MET A 153 -5.65 -5.45 -30.84
C MET A 153 -6.25 -4.05 -31.04
N ALA A 154 -5.39 -3.01 -31.13
CA ALA A 154 -5.77 -1.60 -31.24
C ALA A 154 -6.59 -1.07 -30.05
N GLU A 155 -6.44 -1.68 -28.88
CA GLU A 155 -6.99 -1.19 -27.62
C GLU A 155 -5.95 -0.31 -26.93
N ARG A 156 -6.42 0.77 -26.30
CA ARG A 156 -5.55 1.69 -25.59
C ARG A 156 -4.99 0.99 -24.35
N THR A 157 -3.69 1.09 -24.16
CA THR A 157 -3.00 0.52 -23.01
C THR A 157 -2.57 1.60 -22.03
N VAL A 158 -2.23 1.16 -20.83
CA VAL A 158 -1.62 2.00 -19.80
C VAL A 158 -0.45 1.26 -19.17
N THR A 159 0.52 2.04 -18.72
CA THR A 159 1.56 1.63 -17.78
C THR A 159 1.17 2.09 -16.39
N VAL A 160 1.20 1.17 -15.43
CA VAL A 160 0.82 1.39 -14.04
C VAL A 160 2.08 1.64 -13.23
N VAL A 161 2.13 2.75 -12.50
CA VAL A 161 3.27 3.16 -11.69
C VAL A 161 2.82 3.33 -10.24
N ASP A 162 3.53 2.71 -9.31
CA ASP A 162 3.30 2.91 -7.88
C ASP A 162 3.79 4.30 -7.47
N SER A 163 2.88 5.14 -6.94
CA SER A 163 3.20 6.52 -6.56
C SER A 163 4.12 6.63 -5.34
N ILE A 164 4.23 5.58 -4.52
CA ILE A 164 5.05 5.57 -3.31
C ILE A 164 6.47 5.11 -3.64
N SER A 165 6.61 4.01 -4.39
CA SER A 165 7.94 3.47 -4.72
C SER A 165 8.54 4.03 -6.02
N GLY A 166 7.70 4.63 -6.87
CA GLY A 166 8.06 5.04 -8.22
C GLY A 166 8.37 3.88 -9.18
N THR A 167 8.02 2.66 -8.78
CA THR A 167 8.28 1.46 -9.58
C THR A 167 7.19 1.24 -10.61
N VAL A 168 7.58 0.86 -11.82
CA VAL A 168 6.63 0.36 -12.82
C VAL A 168 6.12 -0.98 -12.34
N VAL A 169 4.81 -1.00 -12.11
CA VAL A 169 4.05 -2.14 -11.62
C VAL A 169 3.81 -3.04 -12.83
N GLU A 170 3.00 -2.60 -13.79
CA GLU A 170 2.68 -3.35 -15.01
C GLU A 170 2.72 -2.44 -16.25
N THR A 171 3.02 -2.99 -17.42
CA THR A 171 2.96 -2.32 -18.73
C THR A 171 1.93 -3.00 -19.63
N ASP A 172 1.55 -2.34 -20.73
CA ASP A 172 0.61 -2.88 -21.73
C ASP A 172 -0.75 -3.33 -21.16
N VAL A 173 -1.23 -2.70 -20.09
CA VAL A 173 -2.50 -3.05 -19.46
C VAL A 173 -3.65 -2.41 -20.23
N PRO A 174 -4.66 -3.17 -20.72
CA PRO A 174 -5.85 -2.57 -21.33
C PRO A 174 -6.48 -1.57 -20.36
N ALA A 175 -6.80 -0.36 -20.84
CA ALA A 175 -7.29 0.73 -19.99
C ALA A 175 -8.57 0.37 -19.21
N ASP A 176 -9.41 -0.50 -19.76
CA ASP A 176 -10.62 -1.05 -19.12
C ASP A 176 -10.33 -2.22 -18.15
N GLY A 177 -9.16 -2.85 -18.25
CA GLY A 177 -8.70 -3.97 -17.44
C GLY A 177 -7.84 -3.59 -16.23
N VAL A 178 -7.51 -2.31 -16.04
CA VAL A 178 -6.58 -1.84 -14.99
C VAL A 178 -7.05 -2.23 -13.60
N THR A 179 -8.32 -2.00 -13.29
CA THR A 179 -8.90 -2.35 -11.99
C THR A 179 -8.84 -3.87 -11.77
N ALA A 180 -9.25 -4.66 -12.77
CA ALA A 180 -9.18 -6.12 -12.77
C ALA A 180 -7.76 -6.65 -12.49
N LYS A 181 -6.74 -6.03 -13.10
CA LYS A 181 -5.33 -6.40 -12.92
C LYS A 181 -4.82 -6.04 -11.54
N LEU A 182 -5.10 -4.83 -11.04
CA LEU A 182 -4.69 -4.39 -9.72
C LEU A 182 -5.29 -5.24 -8.57
N PHE A 183 -6.38 -5.98 -8.82
CA PHE A 183 -6.89 -6.97 -7.85
C PHE A 183 -6.03 -8.23 -7.70
N MET A 184 -5.14 -8.54 -8.65
CA MET A 184 -4.35 -9.78 -8.61
C MET A 184 -2.98 -9.61 -7.94
N TRP A 185 -2.60 -8.37 -7.60
CA TRP A 185 -1.26 -7.96 -7.19
C TRP A 185 -1.15 -7.80 -5.68
#